data_AF-A0A350IN44-F1
#
_entry.id   AF-A0A350IN44-F1
#
_cell.length_a   1.000
_cell.length_b   1.000
_cell.length_c   1.000
_cell.angle_alpha   90.00
_cell.angle_beta   90.00
_cell.angle_gamma   90.00
#
_symmetry.space_group_name_H-M   'P 1'
#
loop_
_entity.id
_entity.type
_entity.pdbx_description
1 polymer ?
#
loop_
_entity_poly.entity_id
_entity_poly.type
_entity_poly.pdbx_seq_one_letter_code
_entity_poly.pdbx_strand_id
1 'polypeptide(L)' 'MDSIIYDVWAREILDSRGNPTVECEVTLEDGSFGIAAVPSGASTGENEAIELRDGDSNRYNGKGVLKAVENINE' A
#
# COMPACT_ATOMS: atom_id res chain seq x y z
N MET A 1 25.32 -8.66 8.31
CA MET A 1 23.88 -8.37 8.27
C MET A 1 23.79 -6.88 8.13
N ASP A 2 23.67 -6.45 6.89
CA ASP A 2 23.63 -5.02 6.55
C ASP A 2 22.16 -4.62 6.48
N SER A 3 21.80 -3.57 7.22
CA SER A 3 20.43 -3.10 7.33
C SER A 3 20.12 -1.87 6.49
N ILE A 4 21.03 -1.49 5.58
CA ILE A 4 20.77 -0.43 4.61
C ILE A 4 19.65 -0.89 3.66
N ILE A 5 18.65 -0.03 3.46
CA ILE A 5 17.57 -0.26 2.49
C ILE A 5 18.17 -0.13 1.09
N TYR A 6 18.06 -1.19 0.31
CA TYR A 6 18.52 -1.26 -1.07
C TYR A 6 17.39 -0.90 -2.05
N ASP A 7 16.18 -1.39 -1.83
CA ASP A 7 15.03 -1.16 -2.70
C ASP A 7 13.71 -1.13 -1.93
N VAL A 8 12.75 -0.37 -2.45
CA VAL A 8 11.37 -0.27 -1.95
C VAL A 8 10.44 -0.31 -3.15
N TRP A 9 9.50 -1.25 -3.15
CA TRP A 9 8.53 -1.39 -4.23
C TRP A 9 7.15 -1.75 -3.67
N ALA A 10 6.10 -1.23 -4.30
CA ALA A 10 4.72 -1.46 -3.91
C ALA A 10 3.83 -1.91 -5.07
N ARG A 11 2.73 -2.58 -4.70
CA ARG A 11 1.68 -3.04 -5.62
C ARG A 11 0.29 -2.90 -4.98
N GLU A 12 -0.74 -2.85 -5.83
CA GLU A 12 -2.14 -2.94 -5.40
C GLU A 12 -2.54 -4.41 -5.24
N ILE A 13 -3.08 -4.77 -4.08
CA ILE A 13 -3.66 -6.09 -3.76
C ILE A 13 -5.10 -5.93 -3.26
N LEU A 14 -5.80 -7.04 -2.95
CA LEU A 14 -7.15 -6.99 -2.37
C LEU A 14 -7.15 -7.35 -0.88
N ASP A 15 -7.90 -6.59 -0.08
CA ASP A 15 -8.16 -6.87 1.34
C ASP A 15 -9.17 -8.02 1.53
N SER A 16 -9.42 -8.39 2.79
CA SER A 16 -10.36 -9.47 3.14
C SER A 16 -11.82 -9.22 2.75
N ARG A 17 -12.16 -7.98 2.35
CA ARG A 17 -13.48 -7.57 1.86
C ARG A 17 -13.49 -7.35 0.34
N GLY A 18 -12.39 -7.66 -0.36
CA GLY A 18 -12.24 -7.48 -1.79
C GLY A 18 -12.06 -6.02 -2.23
N ASN A 19 -11.69 -5.10 -1.33
CA ASN A 19 -11.33 -3.73 -1.71
C ASN A 19 -9.82 -3.63 -1.96
N PRO A 20 -9.37 -2.78 -2.90
CA PRO A 20 -7.96 -2.53 -3.09
C PRO A 20 -7.25 -2.04 -1.81
N THR A 21 -6.01 -2.46 -1.60
CA THR A 21 -5.09 -1.94 -0.59
C THR A 21 -3.65 -2.05 -1.08
N VAL A 22 -2.71 -1.41 -0.39
CA VAL A 22 -1.29 -1.38 -0.74
C VAL A 22 -0.56 -2.53 -0.05
N GLU A 23 0.27 -3.24 -0.81
CA GLU A 23 1.35 -4.10 -0.30
C GLU A 23 2.69 -3.48 -0.68
N CYS A 24 3.62 -3.42 0.28
CA CYS A 24 4.96 -2.90 0.10
C CYS A 24 5.99 -3.96 0.48
N GLU A 25 7.04 -4.06 -0.32
CA GLU A 25 8.21 -4.89 -0.10
C GLU A 25 9.45 -4.00 0.04
N VAL A 26 10.27 -4.30 1.05
CA VAL A 26 11.55 -3.62 1.29
C VAL A 26 12.65 -4.67 1.25
N THR A 27 13.68 -4.41 0.44
CA THR A 27 14.87 -5.26 0.33
C THR A 27 16.08 -4.52 0.92
N LEU A 28 16.91 -5.23 1.69
CA LEU A 28 18.15 -4.72 2.28
C LEU A 28 19.37 -5.12 1.44
N GLU A 29 20.50 -4.44 1.61
CA GLU A 29 21.74 -4.74 0.86
C GLU A 29 22.27 -6.16 1.08
N ASP A 30 21.95 -6.79 2.23
CA ASP A 30 22.33 -8.18 2.49
C ASP A 30 21.39 -9.23 1.88
N GLY A 31 20.38 -8.79 1.12
CA GLY A 31 19.40 -9.63 0.44
C GLY A 31 18.21 -10.07 1.30
N SER A 32 18.17 -9.71 2.58
CA SER A 32 16.96 -9.88 3.40
C SER A 32 15.84 -9.00 2.86
N PHE A 33 14.60 -9.49 2.92
CA PHE A 33 13.43 -8.73 2.50
C PHE A 33 12.25 -8.92 3.45
N GLY A 34 11.36 -7.93 3.47
CA GLY A 34 10.11 -7.95 4.23
C GLY A 34 8.95 -7.43 3.39
N ILE A 35 7.79 -8.06 3.54
CA ILE A 35 6.56 -7.69 2.82
C ILE A 35 5.48 -7.40 3.85
N ALA A 36 4.74 -6.30 3.65
CA ALA A 36 3.59 -5.94 4.47
C ALA A 36 2.43 -5.42 3.62
N ALA A 37 1.23 -5.91 3.93
CA ALA A 37 -0.03 -5.39 3.41
C ALA A 37 -0.68 -4.46 4.43
N VAL A 38 -1.19 -3.31 3.97
CA VAL A 38 -1.83 -2.32 4.85
C VAL A 38 -3.31 -2.68 5.04
N PRO A 39 -3.83 -2.73 6.28
CA PRO A 39 -5.27 -2.93 6.51
C PRO A 39 -6.05 -1.64 6.22
N SER A 40 -7.31 -1.79 5.81
CA SER A 40 -8.24 -0.65 5.66
C SER A 40 -9.44 -0.82 6.58
N GLY A 41 -9.73 0.20 7.40
CA GLY A 41 -10.87 0.23 8.31
C GLY A 41 -12.19 0.48 7.58
N ALA A 42 -13.29 -0.13 8.04
CA ALA A 42 -14.64 0.26 7.60
C ALA A 42 -15.15 1.51 8.34
N SER A 43 -14.74 1.65 9.60
CA SER A 43 -15.12 2.74 10.49
C SER A 43 -13.89 3.60 10.74
N THR A 44 -13.67 4.58 9.87
CA THR A 44 -12.58 5.54 9.99
C THR A 44 -13.05 6.75 10.81
N GLY A 45 -12.37 7.06 11.90
CA GLY A 45 -12.58 8.30 12.64
C GLY A 45 -12.16 9.53 11.83
N GLU A 46 -12.81 10.66 12.09
CA GLU A 46 -12.51 11.94 11.41
C GLU A 46 -11.09 12.48 11.68
N ASN A 47 -10.42 11.97 12.72
CA ASN A 47 -9.07 12.38 13.14
C ASN A 47 -8.00 11.31 12.85
N GLU A 48 -8.32 10.25 12.10
CA GLU A 48 -7.34 9.24 11.68
C GLU A 48 -6.43 9.77 10.57
N ALA A 49 -5.26 9.15 10.40
CA ALA A 49 -4.43 9.41 9.23
C ALA A 49 -5.20 9.04 7.94
N ILE A 50 -5.07 9.89 6.92
CA ILE A 50 -5.86 9.76 5.69
C ILE A 50 -5.29 8.63 4.82
N GLU A 51 -6.15 7.65 4.50
CA GLU A 51 -5.88 6.64 3.49
C GLU A 51 -6.11 7.24 2.08
N LEU A 52 -5.08 7.24 1.24
CA LEU A 52 -5.16 7.78 -0.12
C LEU A 52 -5.88 6.80 -1.06
N ARG A 53 -7.03 7.22 -1.60
CA ARG A 53 -7.82 6.49 -2.60
C ARG A 53 -7.80 7.20 -3.95
N ASP A 54 -7.94 6.42 -5.02
CA ASP A 54 -7.89 6.93 -6.40
C ASP A 54 -9.07 7.84 -6.73
N GLY A 55 -10.26 7.51 -6.23
CA GLY A 55 -11.52 8.24 -6.50
C GLY A 55 -12.11 7.98 -7.88
N ASP A 56 -11.52 7.10 -8.70
CA ASP A 56 -12.05 6.71 -10.01
C ASP A 56 -13.23 5.73 -9.87
N SER A 57 -14.44 6.20 -10.12
CA SER A 57 -15.67 5.40 -10.01
C SER A 57 -15.69 4.19 -10.93
N ASN A 58 -14.90 4.17 -12.01
CA ASN A 58 -14.81 3.03 -12.93
C ASN A 58 -13.94 1.88 -12.39
N ARG A 59 -13.13 2.14 -11.34
CA ARG A 59 -12.26 1.13 -10.72
C ARG A 59 -12.63 0.96 -9.25
N TYR A 60 -13.14 -0.22 -8.91
CA TYR A 60 -13.50 -0.59 -7.54
C TYR A 60 -14.39 0.46 -6.85
N ASN A 61 -15.29 1.11 -7.59
CA ASN A 61 -16.17 2.19 -7.09
C ASN A 61 -15.40 3.34 -6.42
N GLY A 62 -14.23 3.73 -6.96
CA GLY A 62 -13.40 4.80 -6.41
C GLY A 62 -12.40 4.36 -5.35
N LYS A 63 -12.39 3.08 -4.96
CA LYS A 63 -11.54 2.56 -3.88
C LYS A 63 -10.16 2.08 -4.31
N GLY A 64 -9.80 2.24 -5.58
CA GLY A 64 -8.43 1.96 -6.06
C GLY A 64 -7.37 2.71 -5.23
N VAL A 65 -6.14 2.20 -5.25
CA VAL A 65 -4.99 2.77 -4.53
C VAL A 65 -3.76 2.94 -5.42
N LEU A 66 -3.92 3.03 -6.74
CA LEU A 66 -2.78 3.17 -7.64
C LEU A 66 -1.97 4.44 -7.39
N LYS A 67 -2.61 5.55 -6.99
CA LYS A 67 -1.88 6.77 -6.60
C LYS A 67 -1.01 6.55 -5.36
N ALA A 68 -1.49 5.76 -4.40
CA ALA A 68 -0.71 5.43 -3.21
C ALA A 68 0.46 4.51 -3.53
N VAL A 69 0.28 3.58 -4.47
CA VAL A 69 1.34 2.72 -4.99
C VAL A 69 2.40 3.53 -5.75
N GLU A 70 1.98 4.44 -6.61
CA GLU A 70 2.87 5.34 -7.38
C GLU A 70 3.74 6.17 -6.44
N ASN A 71 3.16 6.77 -5.39
CA ASN A 71 3.91 7.54 -4.38
C ASN A 71 4.98 6.73 -3.62
N ILE A 72 4.92 5.40 -3.62
CA ILE A 72 5.97 4.56 -3.02
C ILE A 72 7.07 4.22 -4.04
N ASN A 73 6.69 4.06 -5.30
CA ASN A 73 7.58 3.63 -6.37
C ASN A 73 8.38 4.80 -7.00
N GLU A 74 8.00 6.05 -6.74
CA GLU A 74 8.68 7.29 -7.18
C GLU A 74 9.50 7.95 -6.05
#